data_AF-A0AAV4LSY1-F1
#
_entry.id   AF-A0AAV4LSY1-F1
#
_cell.length_a   1.000
_cell.length_b   1.000
_cell.length_c   1.000
_cell.angle_alpha   90.00
_cell.angle_beta   90.00
_cell.angle_gamma   90.00
#
_symmetry.space_group_name_H-M   'P 1'
#
loop_
_entity.id
_entity.type
_entity.pdbx_description
1 polymer ?
#
loop_
_entity_poly.entity_id
_entity_poly.type
_entity_poly.pdbx_seq_one_letter_code
_entity_poly.pdbx_strand_id
1 'polypeptide(L)'
;MVPFAYLRRATDVGALQRLLRLQEHVVPQTIKFVAARALGSPDSPGEGDYAVKGGLGSGGTAVERGRAKEGRLEIAELIQESIAHTKAEEWETSSIITVVYYLSKARVPLKEATRAIFSQKVTQVHELNVLDFWQALQAARTLRVEVPVRALRRHFEDNVGALLAGASCKNVYSVLSAFSACGEALSTWALEVTAAHYREKIQRPVDFRDCTNFANALAVQVDLALEAGEGIVGGHGRRRDGAGRLTKIVDDLIEECIGSVHGNCADIEGMADLLDTMVMARRWRGSNDEDARRAVGMQELADEIYRSLTGAETTSVPVGDSSNVEWEMNRHQQPRVLRVVLRCLRRAGLLHPQLLATIVDRYRRRPTSWSAQGNAEVLRCAAFYGLCGPEVSDIAKHVGKQHQCGFGRHVDAAHTFVNACVLASQSSDERGRARCRRLVAAALANVDGINRRDLALGMMVLRLSPDGYSQIPLNNRDETRDGRHGPAGPQPGRAKRAAGVAEHAGGRRRRRPAHAVQKQMQEEAKRESILEARRMALRTLLTVEAQERLNRIAMVKPEKATQIENFLLQTAFKGGRRNKMEDAELKHLIEVGTMWRRVKAATWISQPNA
;
A
#
# COMPACT_ATOMS: atom_id res chain seq x y z
N MET A 1 28.27 25.21 5.45
CA MET A 1 27.45 24.03 5.10
C MET A 1 26.46 24.36 3.97
N VAL A 2 26.80 24.16 2.69
CA VAL A 2 25.85 24.37 1.57
C VAL A 2 25.97 23.33 0.42
N PRO A 3 25.56 22.05 0.58
CA PRO A 3 25.44 21.12 -0.56
C PRO A 3 23.97 20.87 -1.01
N PHE A 4 23.02 20.81 -0.06
CA PHE A 4 21.68 20.26 -0.28
C PHE A 4 20.80 21.02 -1.29
N ALA A 5 21.08 22.30 -1.56
CA ALA A 5 20.35 23.08 -2.54
C ALA A 5 20.54 22.57 -3.99
N TYR A 6 21.73 22.05 -4.32
CA TYR A 6 22.02 21.49 -5.64
C TYR A 6 21.46 20.06 -5.79
N LEU A 7 21.55 19.25 -4.73
CA LEU A 7 21.05 17.86 -4.72
C LEU A 7 19.58 17.77 -5.18
N ARG A 8 18.72 18.70 -4.76
CA ARG A 8 17.29 18.74 -5.13
C ARG A 8 17.00 18.79 -6.64
N ARG A 9 17.98 19.13 -7.49
CA ARG A 9 17.85 19.14 -8.96
C ARG A 9 18.33 17.84 -9.63
N ALA A 10 19.07 16.99 -8.93
CA ALA A 10 19.54 15.71 -9.46
C ALA A 10 18.37 14.71 -9.61
N THR A 11 18.09 14.33 -10.86
CA THR A 11 17.06 13.35 -11.23
C THR A 11 17.57 12.29 -12.21
N ASP A 12 18.84 12.41 -12.64
CA ASP A 12 19.52 11.46 -13.51
C ASP A 12 20.24 10.37 -12.69
N VAL A 13 20.16 9.12 -13.16
CA VAL A 13 20.82 7.95 -12.55
C VAL A 13 22.32 8.15 -12.46
N GLY A 14 22.97 8.61 -13.53
CA GLY A 14 24.42 8.85 -13.54
C GLY A 14 24.84 9.99 -12.60
N ALA A 15 24.00 11.01 -12.42
CA ALA A 15 24.23 12.06 -11.43
C ALA A 15 24.13 11.54 -9.99
N LEU A 16 23.16 10.66 -9.70
CA LEU A 16 23.01 10.03 -8.39
C LEU A 16 24.16 9.04 -8.09
N GLN A 17 24.62 8.27 -9.08
CA GLN A 17 25.82 7.42 -8.95
C GLN A 17 27.08 8.24 -8.65
N ARG A 18 27.30 9.36 -9.37
CA ARG A 18 28.43 10.27 -9.12
C ARG A 18 28.41 10.86 -7.71
N LEU A 19 27.23 11.15 -7.14
CA LEU A 19 27.13 11.66 -5.78
C LEU A 19 27.56 10.67 -4.69
N LEU A 20 27.42 9.36 -4.94
CA LEU A 20 27.96 8.33 -4.04
C LEU A 20 29.46 8.09 -4.29
N ARG A 21 29.92 8.14 -5.54
CA ARG A 21 31.32 7.83 -5.92
C ARG A 21 32.32 8.98 -5.73
N LEU A 22 31.87 10.23 -5.53
CA LEU A 22 32.74 11.43 -5.44
C LEU A 22 32.98 11.94 -4.01
N GLN A 23 32.51 11.24 -2.97
CA GLN A 23 32.81 11.59 -1.58
C GLN A 23 33.55 10.42 -0.90
N GLU A 24 34.74 10.68 -0.36
CA GLU A 24 35.49 9.70 0.45
C GLU A 24 34.69 9.28 1.70
N HIS A 25 33.87 10.21 2.23
CA HIS A 25 32.89 9.96 3.27
C HIS A 25 31.50 10.44 2.81
N VAL A 26 30.65 9.51 2.40
CA VAL A 26 29.26 9.80 2.00
C VAL A 26 28.39 9.93 3.25
N VAL A 27 27.87 11.12 3.51
CA VAL A 27 27.01 11.37 4.69
C VAL A 27 25.68 10.60 4.58
N PRO A 28 25.17 9.96 5.64
CA PRO A 28 23.88 9.26 5.66
C PRO A 28 22.70 9.97 5.01
N GLN A 29 22.58 11.30 5.18
CA GLN A 29 21.51 12.10 4.56
C GLN A 29 21.65 12.21 3.02
N THR A 30 22.86 12.11 2.48
CA THR A 30 23.10 11.95 1.02
C THR A 30 22.61 10.59 0.55
N ILE A 31 22.92 9.51 1.29
CA ILE A 31 22.50 8.14 0.97
C ILE A 31 20.96 8.03 1.01
N LYS A 32 20.33 8.59 2.05
CA LYS A 32 18.86 8.72 2.21
C LYS A 32 18.23 9.44 1.01
N PHE A 33 18.80 10.56 0.58
CA PHE A 33 18.33 11.31 -0.58
C PHE A 33 18.46 10.52 -1.89
N VAL A 34 19.59 9.85 -2.11
CA VAL A 34 19.85 9.03 -3.32
C VAL A 34 18.90 7.82 -3.35
N ALA A 35 18.73 7.10 -2.24
CA ALA A 35 17.79 5.99 -2.13
C ALA A 35 16.35 6.43 -2.44
N ALA A 36 15.89 7.53 -1.82
CA ALA A 36 14.56 8.08 -2.05
C ALA A 36 14.30 8.49 -3.51
N ARG A 37 15.33 8.95 -4.24
CA ARG A 37 15.22 9.38 -5.63
C ARG A 37 15.36 8.26 -6.66
N ALA A 38 16.34 7.38 -6.49
CA ALA A 38 16.62 6.30 -7.44
C ALA A 38 15.65 5.11 -7.28
N LEU A 39 15.31 4.76 -6.04
CA LEU A 39 14.53 3.56 -5.71
C LEU A 39 13.09 3.88 -5.31
N GLY A 40 12.78 5.13 -4.96
CA GLY A 40 11.42 5.58 -4.62
C GLY A 40 10.50 5.86 -5.82
N SER A 41 11.01 5.87 -7.06
CA SER A 41 10.19 6.10 -8.27
C SER A 41 9.43 4.83 -8.69
N PRO A 42 8.13 4.92 -9.04
CA PRO A 42 7.19 3.79 -9.05
C PRO A 42 7.41 2.71 -10.11
N ASP A 43 8.42 2.82 -10.98
CA ASP A 43 8.82 1.78 -11.94
C ASP A 43 9.48 0.54 -11.29
N SER A 44 9.10 0.19 -10.05
CA SER A 44 9.44 -1.07 -9.43
C SER A 44 8.68 -2.21 -10.13
N PRO A 45 9.35 -3.22 -10.70
CA PRO A 45 8.69 -4.45 -11.14
C PRO A 45 8.26 -5.27 -9.91
N GLY A 46 7.18 -4.82 -9.26
CA GLY A 46 6.91 -5.08 -7.85
C GLY A 46 5.48 -5.50 -7.50
N GLU A 47 4.51 -5.32 -8.40
CA GLU A 47 3.16 -5.91 -8.32
C GLU A 47 2.62 -6.10 -9.75
N GLY A 48 2.32 -7.34 -10.15
CA GLY A 48 1.79 -7.67 -11.49
C GLY A 48 2.83 -7.72 -12.63
N ASP A 49 3.68 -8.75 -12.67
CA ASP A 49 4.71 -8.95 -13.71
C ASP A 49 4.15 -9.48 -15.05
N TYR A 50 3.18 -8.77 -15.63
CA TYR A 50 2.43 -9.17 -16.83
C TYR A 50 1.93 -7.99 -17.69
N ALA A 51 2.85 -7.11 -18.10
CA ALA A 51 2.56 -6.05 -19.06
C ALA A 51 2.54 -6.58 -20.51
N VAL A 52 1.36 -6.95 -21.02
CA VAL A 52 1.15 -7.23 -22.45
C VAL A 52 1.20 -5.92 -23.25
N LYS A 53 1.79 -5.97 -24.45
CA LYS A 53 2.06 -4.80 -25.30
C LYS A 53 0.76 -4.15 -25.82
N GLY A 54 0.64 -2.84 -25.67
CA GLY A 54 -0.35 -1.98 -26.31
C GLY A 54 -0.10 -0.52 -25.96
N GLY A 55 -0.18 0.39 -26.94
CA GLY A 55 0.07 1.83 -26.75
C GLY A 55 1.56 2.25 -26.77
N LEU A 56 1.88 3.29 -27.52
CA LEU A 56 3.20 3.94 -27.55
C LEU A 56 3.18 5.15 -26.59
N GLY A 57 4.13 5.24 -25.66
CA GLY A 57 4.21 6.39 -24.74
C GLY A 57 5.50 6.45 -23.89
N SER A 58 5.88 5.31 -23.29
CA SER A 58 7.20 5.12 -22.68
C SER A 58 7.83 3.84 -23.21
N GLY A 59 8.03 3.81 -24.52
CA GLY A 59 8.56 2.69 -25.30
C GLY A 59 10.06 2.43 -25.06
N GLY A 60 10.50 2.36 -23.81
CA GLY A 60 11.82 1.82 -23.48
C GLY A 60 11.91 0.41 -24.05
N THR A 61 12.86 0.22 -24.95
CA THR A 61 13.20 -1.10 -25.51
C THR A 61 13.46 -2.11 -24.38
N ALA A 62 13.44 -3.42 -24.66
CA ALA A 62 13.83 -4.42 -23.66
C ALA A 62 15.23 -4.13 -23.09
N VAL A 63 16.12 -3.57 -23.92
CA VAL A 63 17.46 -3.08 -23.54
C VAL A 63 17.43 -1.81 -22.69
N GLU A 64 16.58 -0.82 -22.98
CA GLU A 64 16.47 0.40 -22.15
C GLU A 64 15.74 0.16 -20.82
N ARG A 65 14.74 -0.72 -20.78
CA ARG A 65 14.14 -1.19 -19.52
C ARG A 65 15.07 -2.12 -18.74
N GLY A 66 15.88 -2.93 -19.44
CA GLY A 66 17.02 -3.63 -18.89
C GLY A 66 17.97 -2.67 -18.18
N ARG A 67 18.57 -1.74 -18.93
CA ARG A 67 19.49 -0.69 -18.42
C ARG A 67 18.91 0.18 -17.31
N ALA A 68 17.61 0.46 -17.32
CA ALA A 68 16.95 1.20 -16.24
C ALA A 68 16.79 0.37 -14.96
N LYS A 69 16.62 -0.96 -15.07
CA LYS A 69 16.59 -1.89 -13.94
C LYS A 69 18.02 -2.19 -13.44
N GLU A 70 18.94 -2.41 -14.36
CA GLU A 70 20.39 -2.60 -14.17
C GLU A 70 21.00 -1.41 -13.43
N GLY A 71 20.83 -0.18 -13.94
CA GLY A 71 21.28 1.05 -13.25
C GLY A 71 20.59 1.33 -11.91
N ARG A 72 19.39 0.77 -11.64
CA ARG A 72 18.78 0.80 -10.29
C ARG A 72 19.43 -0.22 -9.36
N LEU A 73 19.82 -1.40 -9.86
CA LEU A 73 20.59 -2.40 -9.11
C LEU A 73 21.99 -1.86 -8.81
N GLU A 74 22.69 -1.30 -9.79
CA GLU A 74 23.99 -0.62 -9.59
C GLU A 74 23.92 0.48 -8.51
N ILE A 75 22.88 1.32 -8.52
CA ILE A 75 22.70 2.33 -7.46
C ILE A 75 22.43 1.64 -6.11
N ALA A 76 21.64 0.58 -6.06
CA ALA A 76 21.35 -0.13 -4.82
C ALA A 76 22.56 -0.89 -4.25
N GLU A 77 23.50 -1.33 -5.11
CA GLU A 77 24.78 -1.90 -4.71
C GLU A 77 25.71 -0.82 -4.13
N LEU A 78 25.86 0.32 -4.83
CA LEU A 78 26.62 1.49 -4.37
C LEU A 78 26.07 2.09 -3.07
N ILE A 79 24.74 2.12 -2.90
CA ILE A 79 24.09 2.53 -1.64
C ILE A 79 24.56 1.61 -0.50
N GLN A 80 24.59 0.30 -0.72
CA GLN A 80 24.97 -0.65 0.32
C GLN A 80 26.48 -0.72 0.57
N GLU A 81 27.31 -0.41 -0.43
CA GLU A 81 28.74 -0.13 -0.23
C GLU A 81 28.94 1.14 0.60
N SER A 82 28.24 2.22 0.29
CA SER A 82 28.30 3.46 1.08
C SER A 82 27.88 3.20 2.54
N ILE A 83 26.80 2.44 2.77
CA ILE A 83 26.37 2.02 4.12
C ILE A 83 27.47 1.22 4.83
N ALA A 84 28.16 0.31 4.14
CA ALA A 84 29.23 -0.51 4.73
C ALA A 84 30.52 0.28 5.04
N HIS A 85 30.73 1.44 4.40
CA HIS A 85 31.85 2.34 4.67
C HIS A 85 31.51 3.48 5.65
N THR A 86 30.25 3.66 6.02
CA THR A 86 29.81 4.60 7.06
C THR A 86 29.66 3.90 8.41
N LYS A 87 30.17 4.49 9.49
CA LYS A 87 30.08 3.90 10.84
C LYS A 87 28.64 3.86 11.37
N ALA A 88 28.32 2.87 12.21
CA ALA A 88 26.96 2.66 12.73
C ALA A 88 26.46 3.84 13.59
N GLU A 89 27.38 4.55 14.27
CA GLU A 89 27.11 5.70 15.14
C GLU A 89 26.74 6.96 14.35
N GLU A 90 27.16 7.06 13.08
CA GLU A 90 26.84 8.19 12.20
C GLU A 90 25.40 8.11 11.65
N TRP A 91 24.74 6.94 11.76
CA TRP A 91 23.38 6.72 11.30
C TRP A 91 22.33 7.16 12.33
N GLU A 92 21.55 8.19 11.97
CA GLU A 92 20.22 8.42 12.52
C GLU A 92 19.30 7.22 12.21
N THR A 93 18.58 6.73 13.22
CA THR A 93 17.74 5.52 13.13
C THR A 93 16.66 5.62 12.05
N SER A 94 15.90 6.70 12.01
CA SER A 94 14.93 6.99 10.94
C SER A 94 15.58 7.06 9.55
N SER A 95 16.86 7.45 9.45
CA SER A 95 17.59 7.52 8.18
C SER A 95 17.96 6.15 7.60
N ILE A 96 18.50 5.22 8.41
CA ILE A 96 18.79 3.87 7.90
C ILE A 96 17.50 3.11 7.60
N ILE A 97 16.45 3.27 8.42
CA ILE A 97 15.13 2.68 8.19
C ILE A 97 14.53 3.18 6.86
N THR A 98 14.61 4.48 6.59
CA THR A 98 14.22 5.08 5.29
C THR A 98 14.98 4.46 4.13
N VAL A 99 16.30 4.31 4.21
CA VAL A 99 17.11 3.71 3.13
C VAL A 99 16.73 2.25 2.88
N VAL A 100 16.59 1.46 3.94
CA VAL A 100 16.23 0.03 3.84
C VAL A 100 14.79 -0.18 3.35
N TYR A 101 13.87 0.72 3.69
CA TYR A 101 12.53 0.76 3.11
C TYR A 101 12.55 1.00 1.59
N TYR A 102 13.42 1.91 1.10
CA TYR A 102 13.59 2.11 -0.34
C TYR A 102 14.28 0.92 -1.05
N LEU A 103 15.26 0.28 -0.42
CA LEU A 103 15.82 -1.00 -0.91
C LEU A 103 14.75 -2.10 -0.97
N SER A 104 13.84 -2.16 0.01
CA SER A 104 12.72 -3.12 0.02
C SER A 104 11.72 -2.89 -1.13
N LYS A 105 11.41 -1.63 -1.46
CA LYS A 105 10.58 -1.27 -2.62
C LYS A 105 11.21 -1.64 -3.96
N ALA A 106 12.54 -1.57 -4.05
CA ALA A 106 13.29 -2.05 -5.20
C ALA A 106 13.48 -3.59 -5.21
N ARG A 107 13.05 -4.29 -4.14
CA ARG A 107 13.23 -5.73 -3.91
C ARG A 107 14.70 -6.18 -3.93
N VAL A 108 15.61 -5.32 -3.49
CA VAL A 108 17.05 -5.60 -3.47
C VAL A 108 17.43 -6.28 -2.14
N PRO A 109 18.08 -7.45 -2.15
CA PRO A 109 18.49 -8.13 -0.92
C PRO A 109 19.54 -7.30 -0.17
N LEU A 110 19.49 -7.36 1.17
CA LEU A 110 20.44 -6.65 2.02
C LEU A 110 21.77 -7.39 2.12
N LYS A 111 22.87 -6.69 1.84
CA LYS A 111 24.23 -7.06 2.25
C LYS A 111 24.31 -7.10 3.78
N GLU A 112 25.25 -7.89 4.31
CA GLU A 112 25.34 -8.19 5.74
C GLU A 112 25.49 -6.94 6.63
N ALA A 113 26.41 -6.03 6.30
CA ALA A 113 26.59 -4.78 7.03
C ALA A 113 25.30 -3.91 7.08
N THR A 114 24.60 -3.78 5.95
CA THR A 114 23.32 -3.06 5.89
C THR A 114 22.24 -3.73 6.73
N ARG A 115 22.20 -5.08 6.75
CA ARG A 115 21.28 -5.85 7.60
C ARG A 115 21.60 -5.66 9.09
N ALA A 116 22.88 -5.71 9.46
CA ALA A 116 23.33 -5.57 10.85
C ALA A 116 22.99 -4.19 11.42
N ILE A 117 23.35 -3.10 10.73
CA ILE A 117 23.03 -1.72 11.16
C ILE A 117 21.51 -1.53 11.24
N PHE A 118 20.74 -2.04 10.27
CA PHE A 118 19.27 -1.96 10.31
C PHE A 118 18.67 -2.70 11.52
N SER A 119 19.02 -3.98 11.72
CA SER A 119 18.50 -4.75 12.85
C SER A 119 18.91 -4.15 14.19
N GLN A 120 20.16 -3.68 14.34
CA GLN A 120 20.62 -2.93 15.52
C GLN A 120 19.77 -1.68 15.76
N LYS A 121 19.62 -0.81 14.75
CA LYS A 121 18.87 0.44 14.87
C LYS A 121 17.38 0.25 15.12
N VAL A 122 16.76 -0.80 14.59
CA VAL A 122 15.35 -1.14 14.89
C VAL A 122 15.15 -1.64 16.33
N THR A 123 16.20 -2.08 17.05
CA THR A 123 16.10 -2.33 18.51
C THR A 123 16.09 -1.06 19.37
N GLN A 124 16.48 0.10 18.82
CA GLN A 124 16.46 1.39 19.52
C GLN A 124 15.05 1.98 19.52
N VAL A 125 14.09 1.24 20.07
CA VAL A 125 12.64 1.48 19.89
C VAL A 125 12.15 2.87 20.32
N HIS A 126 12.87 3.52 21.24
CA HIS A 126 12.58 4.88 21.73
C HIS A 126 13.02 6.00 20.79
N GLU A 127 13.83 5.70 19.75
CA GLU A 127 14.16 6.65 18.68
C GLU A 127 13.12 6.61 17.53
N LEU A 128 12.18 5.66 17.54
CA LEU A 128 11.26 5.41 16.44
C LEU A 128 10.01 6.29 16.50
N ASN A 129 9.72 7.00 15.41
CA ASN A 129 8.42 7.63 15.22
C ASN A 129 7.46 6.71 14.42
N VAL A 130 6.17 7.06 14.35
CA VAL A 130 5.11 6.27 13.68
C VAL A 130 5.45 5.88 12.23
N LEU A 131 6.15 6.75 11.48
CA LEU A 131 6.61 6.44 10.13
C LEU A 131 7.69 5.35 10.11
N ASP A 132 8.61 5.37 11.08
CA ASP A 132 9.71 4.40 11.18
C ASP A 132 9.19 3.02 11.55
N PHE A 133 8.20 2.92 12.44
CA PHE A 133 7.51 1.64 12.73
C PHE A 133 6.94 1.01 11.47
N TRP A 134 6.16 1.77 10.68
CA TRP A 134 5.62 1.30 9.41
C TRP A 134 6.72 0.89 8.42
N GLN A 135 7.73 1.74 8.24
CA GLN A 135 8.82 1.50 7.29
C GLN A 135 9.64 0.26 7.67
N ALA A 136 10.02 0.11 8.94
CA ALA A 136 10.81 -1.00 9.44
C ALA A 136 10.05 -2.33 9.30
N LEU A 137 8.79 -2.40 9.75
CA LEU A 137 7.96 -3.61 9.64
C LEU A 137 7.70 -3.99 8.19
N GLN A 138 7.36 -3.03 7.32
CA GLN A 138 7.12 -3.29 5.89
C GLN A 138 8.41 -3.72 5.17
N ALA A 139 9.57 -3.14 5.49
CA ALA A 139 10.85 -3.53 4.92
C ALA A 139 11.26 -4.93 5.39
N ALA A 140 11.17 -5.20 6.70
CA ALA A 140 11.48 -6.49 7.31
C ALA A 140 10.66 -7.63 6.68
N ARG A 141 9.34 -7.45 6.55
CA ARG A 141 8.43 -8.41 5.90
C ARG A 141 8.77 -8.63 4.42
N THR A 142 9.12 -7.56 3.70
CA THR A 142 9.43 -7.62 2.26
C THR A 142 10.78 -8.29 1.98
N LEU A 143 11.79 -8.04 2.82
CA LEU A 143 13.17 -8.49 2.65
C LEU A 143 13.53 -9.75 3.45
N ARG A 144 12.59 -10.26 4.26
CA ARG A 144 12.81 -11.36 5.22
C ARG A 144 14.00 -11.06 6.13
N VAL A 145 13.86 -9.97 6.88
CA VAL A 145 14.78 -9.55 7.95
C VAL A 145 14.05 -9.70 9.26
N GLU A 146 14.70 -10.27 10.27
CA GLU A 146 14.14 -10.39 11.60
C GLU A 146 14.22 -9.04 12.34
N VAL A 147 13.11 -8.65 12.94
CA VAL A 147 12.95 -7.44 13.77
C VAL A 147 12.07 -7.79 14.97
N PRO A 148 12.26 -7.15 16.14
CA PRO A 148 11.57 -7.53 17.37
C PRO A 148 10.12 -6.99 17.41
N VAL A 149 9.23 -7.51 16.54
CA VAL A 149 7.85 -7.00 16.35
C VAL A 149 7.10 -6.83 17.67
N ARG A 150 7.23 -7.77 18.62
CA ARG A 150 6.59 -7.70 19.95
C ARG A 150 7.13 -6.59 20.86
N ALA A 151 8.41 -6.24 20.74
CA ALA A 151 8.99 -5.10 21.46
C ALA A 151 8.57 -3.77 20.82
N LEU A 152 8.53 -3.73 19.48
CA LEU A 152 7.99 -2.60 18.72
C LEU A 152 6.51 -2.36 19.06
N ARG A 153 5.72 -3.43 19.19
CA ARG A 153 4.31 -3.42 19.60
C ARG A 153 4.15 -2.78 20.98
N ARG A 154 4.80 -3.36 22.00
CA ARG A 154 4.75 -2.84 23.38
C ARG A 154 5.16 -1.37 23.46
N HIS A 155 6.27 -0.98 22.83
CA HIS A 155 6.69 0.42 22.84
C HIS A 155 5.66 1.35 22.18
N PHE A 156 5.06 0.93 21.06
CA PHE A 156 3.99 1.69 20.41
C PHE A 156 2.76 1.82 21.32
N GLU A 157 2.37 0.74 22.01
CA GLU A 157 1.27 0.72 22.97
C GLU A 157 1.57 1.66 24.16
N ASP A 158 2.68 1.45 24.87
CA ASP A 158 3.12 2.21 26.04
C ASP A 158 3.23 3.72 25.78
N ASN A 159 3.54 4.13 24.54
CA ASN A 159 3.82 5.52 24.15
C ASN A 159 2.80 6.09 23.15
N VAL A 160 1.66 5.41 22.93
CA VAL A 160 0.71 5.68 21.84
C VAL A 160 0.31 7.17 21.74
N GLY A 161 -0.03 7.83 22.85
CA GLY A 161 -0.44 9.24 22.85
C GLY A 161 0.68 10.20 22.42
N ALA A 162 1.93 9.93 22.82
CA ALA A 162 3.08 10.76 22.45
C ALA A 162 3.48 10.55 20.97
N LEU A 163 3.45 9.30 20.51
CA LEU A 163 3.75 8.94 19.11
C LEU A 163 2.72 9.53 18.13
N LEU A 164 1.44 9.53 18.50
CA LEU A 164 0.35 10.06 17.67
C LEU A 164 0.34 11.59 17.59
N ALA A 165 0.78 12.31 18.63
CA ALA A 165 0.70 13.78 18.71
C ALA A 165 1.24 14.51 17.45
N GLY A 166 2.31 13.99 16.83
CA GLY A 166 2.89 14.51 15.59
C GLY A 166 2.52 13.77 14.29
N ALA A 167 1.80 12.65 14.35
CA ALA A 167 1.58 11.78 13.19
C ALA A 167 0.54 12.32 12.19
N SER A 168 0.74 12.07 10.89
CA SER A 168 -0.33 12.25 9.90
C SER A 168 -1.30 11.07 9.94
N CYS A 169 -2.57 11.29 9.59
CA CYS A 169 -3.58 10.23 9.45
C CYS A 169 -3.07 9.03 8.63
N LYS A 170 -2.38 9.32 7.53
CA LYS A 170 -1.69 8.36 6.67
C LYS A 170 -0.66 7.50 7.40
N ASN A 171 0.18 8.09 8.24
CA ASN A 171 1.17 7.33 9.01
C ASN A 171 0.48 6.42 10.04
N VAL A 172 -0.65 6.85 10.62
CA VAL A 172 -1.43 6.07 11.58
C VAL A 172 -2.04 4.82 10.94
N TYR A 173 -2.84 4.93 9.87
CA TYR A 173 -3.40 3.72 9.24
C TYR A 173 -2.32 2.83 8.61
N SER A 174 -1.19 3.42 8.19
CA SER A 174 -0.04 2.68 7.68
C SER A 174 0.64 1.82 8.77
N VAL A 175 0.80 2.32 10.00
CA VAL A 175 1.39 1.54 11.09
C VAL A 175 0.44 0.44 11.59
N LEU A 176 -0.87 0.72 11.72
CA LEU A 176 -1.88 -0.29 12.04
C LEU A 176 -1.85 -1.43 11.01
N SER A 177 -1.84 -1.09 9.72
CA SER A 177 -1.72 -2.03 8.61
C SER A 177 -0.42 -2.85 8.66
N ALA A 178 0.68 -2.30 9.18
CA ALA A 178 1.95 -3.00 9.31
C ALA A 178 1.97 -4.02 10.46
N PHE A 179 1.39 -3.67 11.62
CA PHE A 179 1.20 -4.63 12.72
C PHE A 179 0.26 -5.78 12.29
N SER A 180 -0.87 -5.44 11.65
CA SER A 180 -1.78 -6.45 11.04
C SER A 180 -1.06 -7.36 10.06
N ALA A 181 -0.22 -6.79 9.19
CA ALA A 181 0.56 -7.53 8.20
C ALA A 181 1.69 -8.41 8.80
N CYS A 182 1.97 -8.26 10.09
CA CYS A 182 2.87 -9.12 10.86
C CYS A 182 2.12 -10.12 11.77
N GLY A 183 0.78 -10.09 11.79
CA GLY A 183 -0.04 -10.97 12.65
C GLY A 183 -0.05 -10.57 14.14
N GLU A 184 0.29 -9.32 14.46
CA GLU A 184 0.28 -8.81 15.84
C GLU A 184 -0.88 -7.81 16.00
N ALA A 185 -1.78 -8.10 16.94
CA ALA A 185 -2.85 -7.20 17.36
C ALA A 185 -2.33 -6.21 18.42
N LEU A 186 -2.73 -4.95 18.32
CA LEU A 186 -2.58 -3.97 19.40
C LEU A 186 -3.72 -4.15 20.41
N SER A 187 -3.39 -3.94 21.69
CA SER A 187 -4.36 -3.93 22.78
C SER A 187 -5.51 -2.95 22.56
N THR A 188 -6.69 -3.30 23.09
CA THR A 188 -7.92 -2.52 22.83
C THR A 188 -7.81 -1.06 23.23
N TRP A 189 -7.02 -0.74 24.27
CA TRP A 189 -6.78 0.64 24.70
C TRP A 189 -5.95 1.44 23.69
N ALA A 190 -4.89 0.86 23.13
CA ALA A 190 -4.09 1.54 22.10
C ALA A 190 -4.93 1.82 20.84
N LEU A 191 -5.85 0.91 20.48
CA LEU A 191 -6.81 1.11 19.40
C LEU A 191 -7.85 2.20 19.73
N GLU A 192 -8.41 2.22 20.95
CA GLU A 192 -9.33 3.28 21.41
C GLU A 192 -8.68 4.67 21.34
N VAL A 193 -7.44 4.81 21.82
CA VAL A 193 -6.68 6.09 21.75
C VAL A 193 -6.36 6.47 20.31
N THR A 194 -6.00 5.50 19.46
CA THR A 194 -5.70 5.74 18.05
C THR A 194 -6.93 6.23 17.27
N ALA A 195 -8.11 5.68 17.54
CA ALA A 195 -9.36 6.11 16.93
C ALA A 195 -9.84 7.48 17.45
N ALA A 196 -9.70 7.76 18.75
CA ALA A 196 -10.00 9.08 19.31
C ALA A 196 -9.14 10.17 18.64
N HIS A 197 -7.83 9.93 18.54
CA HIS A 197 -6.88 10.81 17.88
C HIS A 197 -7.17 11.01 16.39
N TYR A 198 -7.68 9.98 15.71
CA TYR A 198 -8.12 10.08 14.33
C TYR A 198 -9.34 11.01 14.22
N ARG A 199 -10.38 10.82 15.06
CA ARG A 199 -11.57 11.70 15.09
C ARG A 199 -11.27 13.16 15.43
N GLU A 200 -10.30 13.43 16.31
CA GLU A 200 -9.80 14.79 16.55
C GLU A 200 -9.27 15.46 15.26
N LYS A 201 -8.68 14.68 14.35
CA LYS A 201 -8.17 15.16 13.06
C LYS A 201 -9.23 15.19 11.94
N ILE A 202 -10.33 14.44 12.06
CA ILE A 202 -11.53 14.53 11.18
C ILE A 202 -12.27 15.87 11.34
N GLN A 203 -11.98 16.67 12.39
CA GLN A 203 -12.50 18.05 12.50
C GLN A 203 -11.95 19.02 11.43
N ARG A 204 -11.20 18.51 10.45
CA ARG A 204 -10.81 19.14 9.19
C ARG A 204 -11.28 18.24 8.05
N PRO A 205 -11.58 18.76 6.84
CA PRO A 205 -11.94 17.90 5.72
C PRO A 205 -10.84 16.87 5.43
N VAL A 206 -11.12 15.61 5.70
CA VAL A 206 -10.26 14.45 5.39
C VAL A 206 -10.68 13.88 4.04
N ASP A 207 -9.72 13.40 3.26
CA ASP A 207 -9.98 12.68 2.01
C ASP A 207 -10.79 11.40 2.29
N PHE A 208 -11.84 11.12 1.49
CA PHE A 208 -12.58 9.86 1.53
C PHE A 208 -11.65 8.63 1.50
N ARG A 209 -10.53 8.74 0.79
CA ARG A 209 -9.51 7.69 0.77
C ARG A 209 -8.83 7.46 2.11
N ASP A 210 -8.53 8.53 2.86
CA ASP A 210 -7.95 8.42 4.20
C ASP A 210 -9.00 7.95 5.22
N CYS A 211 -10.29 8.32 5.07
CA CYS A 211 -11.44 7.74 5.81
C CYS A 211 -11.46 6.21 5.72
N THR A 212 -11.52 5.72 4.48
CA THR A 212 -11.69 4.29 4.18
C THR A 212 -10.43 3.48 4.46
N ASN A 213 -9.23 4.02 4.23
CA ASN A 213 -7.97 3.37 4.62
C ASN A 213 -7.84 3.26 6.15
N PHE A 214 -8.26 4.28 6.92
CA PHE A 214 -8.26 4.20 8.38
C PHE A 214 -9.30 3.20 8.91
N ALA A 215 -10.53 3.26 8.39
CA ALA A 215 -11.60 2.34 8.79
C ALA A 215 -11.20 0.87 8.56
N ASN A 216 -10.65 0.55 7.38
CA ASN A 216 -10.16 -0.81 7.08
C ASN A 216 -8.97 -1.22 7.98
N ALA A 217 -7.96 -0.35 8.13
CA ALA A 217 -6.79 -0.66 8.96
C ALA A 217 -7.15 -0.88 10.45
N LEU A 218 -8.12 -0.12 10.98
CA LEU A 218 -8.66 -0.31 12.32
C LEU A 218 -9.50 -1.59 12.41
N ALA A 219 -10.37 -1.86 11.44
CA ALA A 219 -11.19 -3.07 11.40
C ALA A 219 -10.35 -4.36 11.38
N VAL A 220 -9.24 -4.39 10.63
CA VAL A 220 -8.33 -5.54 10.64
C VAL A 220 -7.65 -5.72 12.00
N GLN A 221 -7.31 -4.64 12.71
CA GLN A 221 -6.78 -4.72 14.07
C GLN A 221 -7.85 -5.19 15.08
N VAL A 222 -9.10 -4.79 14.92
CA VAL A 222 -10.22 -5.27 15.76
C VAL A 222 -10.51 -6.76 15.52
N ASP A 223 -10.58 -7.21 14.26
CA ASP A 223 -10.77 -8.64 13.91
C ASP A 223 -9.64 -9.49 14.53
N LEU A 224 -8.38 -9.06 14.42
CA LEU A 224 -7.24 -9.74 15.04
C LEU A 224 -7.26 -9.73 16.57
N ALA A 225 -7.66 -8.63 17.22
CA ALA A 225 -7.78 -8.56 18.68
C ALA A 225 -8.88 -9.49 19.23
N LEU A 226 -9.97 -9.64 18.48
CA LEU A 226 -11.06 -10.57 18.78
C LEU A 226 -10.63 -12.03 18.54
N GLU A 227 -9.97 -12.34 17.41
CA GLU A 227 -9.44 -13.68 17.10
C GLU A 227 -8.34 -14.13 18.08
N ALA A 228 -7.49 -13.20 18.55
CA ALA A 228 -6.42 -13.48 19.50
C ALA A 228 -6.91 -13.90 20.90
N GLY A 229 -8.20 -13.71 21.20
CA GLY A 229 -8.75 -14.01 22.51
C GLY A 229 -8.18 -13.10 23.62
N GLU A 230 -7.85 -11.83 23.30
CA GLU A 230 -7.56 -10.79 24.31
C GLU A 230 -8.84 -10.41 25.08
N GLY A 231 -9.39 -11.38 25.80
CA GLY A 231 -10.37 -11.15 26.83
C GLY A 231 -9.75 -10.30 27.92
N ILE A 232 -10.14 -9.03 27.99
CA ILE A 232 -10.66 -8.35 29.19
C ILE A 232 -10.05 -8.82 30.54
N VAL A 233 -8.71 -8.86 30.62
CA VAL A 233 -7.92 -9.20 31.82
C VAL A 233 -6.95 -8.03 32.11
N GLY A 234 -7.55 -6.85 32.30
CA GLY A 234 -6.95 -5.86 33.17
C GLY A 234 -7.22 -6.25 34.62
N GLY A 235 -6.18 -6.24 35.46
CA GLY A 235 -6.34 -6.51 36.89
C GLY A 235 -7.31 -5.53 37.56
N HIS A 236 -8.07 -6.03 38.53
CA HIS A 236 -9.02 -5.30 39.39
C HIS A 236 -10.28 -4.68 38.73
N GLY A 237 -11.41 -5.36 38.94
CA GLY A 237 -12.62 -4.70 39.47
C GLY A 237 -13.57 -4.01 38.49
N ARG A 238 -13.21 -3.76 37.23
CA ARG A 238 -14.17 -3.28 36.20
C ARG A 238 -13.95 -3.97 34.85
N ARG A 239 -14.84 -4.90 34.49
CA ARG A 239 -15.02 -5.35 33.09
C ARG A 239 -15.46 -4.15 32.24
N ARG A 240 -14.51 -3.44 31.64
CA ARG A 240 -14.79 -2.50 30.56
C ARG A 240 -14.96 -3.30 29.28
N ASP A 241 -16.12 -3.19 28.65
CA ASP A 241 -16.38 -3.76 27.32
C ASP A 241 -15.59 -2.97 26.26
N GLY A 242 -14.32 -3.32 26.06
CA GLY A 242 -13.46 -2.70 25.03
C GLY A 242 -13.83 -3.14 23.61
N ALA A 243 -14.25 -4.40 23.47
CA ALA A 243 -14.74 -4.94 22.21
C ALA A 243 -15.95 -4.13 21.69
N GLY A 244 -17.03 -4.00 22.47
CA GLY A 244 -18.23 -3.27 22.07
C GLY A 244 -18.02 -1.77 21.83
N ARG A 245 -17.02 -1.15 22.50
CA ARG A 245 -16.57 0.22 22.15
C ARG A 245 -15.85 0.25 20.81
N LEU A 246 -14.90 -0.64 20.55
CA LEU A 246 -14.14 -0.67 19.30
C LEU A 246 -15.00 -1.04 18.10
N THR A 247 -15.89 -2.03 18.22
CA THR A 247 -16.84 -2.36 17.15
C THR A 247 -17.74 -1.17 16.86
N LYS A 248 -18.25 -0.47 17.89
CA LYS A 248 -19.04 0.76 17.68
C LYS A 248 -18.21 1.86 17.01
N ILE A 249 -16.95 2.04 17.40
CA ILE A 249 -16.08 3.05 16.80
C ILE A 249 -15.90 2.80 15.29
N VAL A 250 -15.83 1.53 14.87
CA VAL A 250 -15.80 1.14 13.45
C VAL A 250 -17.18 1.28 12.78
N ASP A 251 -18.27 0.92 13.47
CA ASP A 251 -19.64 1.13 12.97
C ASP A 251 -19.90 2.62 12.67
N ASP A 252 -19.59 3.55 13.60
CA ASP A 252 -19.75 4.99 13.35
C ASP A 252 -18.89 5.45 12.15
N LEU A 253 -17.66 4.93 11.99
CA LEU A 253 -16.75 5.26 10.88
C LEU A 253 -17.25 4.73 9.53
N ILE A 254 -17.94 3.58 9.53
CA ILE A 254 -18.63 3.06 8.33
C ILE A 254 -19.75 4.04 7.93
N GLU A 255 -20.55 4.51 8.89
CA GLU A 255 -21.62 5.50 8.62
C GLU A 255 -21.04 6.84 8.11
N GLU A 256 -19.95 7.34 8.71
CA GLU A 256 -19.22 8.54 8.25
C GLU A 256 -18.70 8.40 6.81
N CYS A 257 -18.03 7.29 6.47
CA CYS A 257 -17.52 7.10 5.11
C CYS A 257 -18.67 6.83 4.11
N ILE A 258 -19.76 6.12 4.47
CA ILE A 258 -20.95 5.93 3.59
C ILE A 258 -21.64 7.26 3.29
N GLY A 259 -21.82 8.14 4.28
CA GLY A 259 -22.33 9.50 4.05
C GLY A 259 -21.48 10.27 3.03
N SER A 260 -20.18 9.97 2.98
CA SER A 260 -19.21 10.57 2.06
C SER A 260 -19.16 9.93 0.65
N VAL A 261 -19.80 8.77 0.43
CA VAL A 261 -19.91 8.14 -0.91
C VAL A 261 -20.89 8.89 -1.82
N HIS A 262 -21.86 9.59 -1.23
CA HIS A 262 -23.00 10.24 -1.88
C HIS A 262 -22.62 11.49 -2.69
N GLY A 263 -21.86 11.32 -3.79
CA GLY A 263 -21.43 12.45 -4.63
C GLY A 263 -20.40 12.12 -5.70
N ASN A 264 -20.71 11.18 -6.62
CA ASN A 264 -19.86 10.86 -7.79
C ASN A 264 -18.39 10.54 -7.42
N CYS A 265 -18.19 9.78 -6.34
CA CYS A 265 -16.86 9.40 -5.89
C CYS A 265 -16.19 8.46 -6.92
N ALA A 266 -14.98 8.82 -7.35
CA ALA A 266 -14.21 8.03 -8.32
C ALA A 266 -13.25 7.00 -7.67
N ASP A 267 -13.11 7.01 -6.33
CA ASP A 267 -12.14 6.16 -5.63
C ASP A 267 -12.70 4.75 -5.34
N ILE A 268 -12.63 3.91 -6.37
CA ILE A 268 -12.96 2.49 -6.31
C ILE A 268 -12.05 1.72 -5.32
N GLU A 269 -10.84 2.21 -4.99
CA GLU A 269 -10.00 1.58 -3.96
C GLU A 269 -10.58 1.85 -2.58
N GLY A 270 -10.90 3.11 -2.25
CA GLY A 270 -11.59 3.46 -1.01
C GLY A 270 -12.94 2.77 -0.83
N MET A 271 -13.75 2.67 -1.89
CA MET A 271 -15.00 1.89 -1.85
C MET A 271 -14.78 0.40 -1.58
N ALA A 272 -13.72 -0.20 -2.15
CA ALA A 272 -13.40 -1.61 -1.93
C ALA A 272 -12.86 -1.88 -0.51
N ASP A 273 -12.09 -0.94 0.06
CA ASP A 273 -11.65 -0.96 1.46
C ASP A 273 -12.83 -0.82 2.42
N LEU A 274 -13.77 0.10 2.16
CA LEU A 274 -15.01 0.23 2.92
C LEU A 274 -15.86 -1.05 2.86
N LEU A 275 -15.96 -1.68 1.69
CA LEU A 275 -16.70 -2.93 1.53
C LEU A 275 -16.04 -4.11 2.29
N ASP A 276 -14.71 -4.21 2.34
CA ASP A 276 -14.02 -5.21 3.19
C ASP A 276 -14.26 -4.90 4.69
N THR A 277 -14.24 -3.62 5.08
CA THR A 277 -14.54 -3.15 6.44
C THR A 277 -15.94 -3.61 6.88
N MET A 278 -16.98 -3.40 6.05
CA MET A 278 -18.35 -3.84 6.35
C MET A 278 -18.49 -5.38 6.44
N VAL A 279 -17.81 -6.10 5.55
CA VAL A 279 -17.76 -7.58 5.54
C VAL A 279 -17.08 -8.15 6.79
N MET A 280 -16.11 -7.42 7.35
CA MET A 280 -15.48 -7.78 8.63
C MET A 280 -16.37 -7.41 9.81
N ALA A 281 -16.95 -6.21 9.85
CA ALA A 281 -17.81 -5.75 10.94
C ALA A 281 -19.04 -6.65 11.19
N ARG A 282 -19.63 -7.21 10.13
CA ARG A 282 -20.72 -8.19 10.18
C ARG A 282 -20.38 -9.49 10.94
N ARG A 283 -19.11 -9.74 11.29
CA ARG A 283 -18.69 -10.91 12.08
C ARG A 283 -18.77 -10.69 13.59
N TRP A 284 -18.74 -9.44 14.05
CA TRP A 284 -18.50 -9.10 15.45
C TRP A 284 -19.77 -9.00 16.30
N ARG A 285 -20.94 -8.98 15.67
CA ARG A 285 -22.26 -8.85 16.32
C ARG A 285 -23.23 -9.85 15.73
N GLY A 286 -24.19 -10.32 16.53
CA GLY A 286 -25.22 -11.28 16.13
C GLY A 286 -26.64 -10.69 16.15
N SER A 287 -26.80 -9.45 15.70
CA SER A 287 -28.08 -8.74 15.72
C SER A 287 -28.66 -8.62 14.30
N ASN A 288 -29.76 -9.33 14.05
CA ASN A 288 -30.40 -9.41 12.73
C ASN A 288 -30.71 -8.03 12.12
N ASP A 289 -31.16 -7.07 12.93
CA ASP A 289 -31.59 -5.74 12.47
C ASP A 289 -30.43 -4.80 12.11
N GLU A 290 -29.23 -5.05 12.65
CA GLU A 290 -28.02 -4.36 12.20
C GLU A 290 -27.47 -5.03 10.94
N ASP A 291 -27.47 -6.36 10.89
CA ASP A 291 -26.98 -7.11 9.73
C ASP A 291 -27.83 -6.90 8.48
N ALA A 292 -29.14 -6.72 8.63
CA ALA A 292 -30.02 -6.28 7.55
C ALA A 292 -29.62 -4.90 7.01
N ARG A 293 -29.34 -3.92 7.90
CA ARG A 293 -28.89 -2.58 7.51
C ARG A 293 -27.50 -2.60 6.86
N ARG A 294 -26.55 -3.36 7.41
CA ARG A 294 -25.23 -3.59 6.79
C ARG A 294 -25.37 -4.25 5.42
N ALA A 295 -26.30 -5.18 5.23
CA ALA A 295 -26.55 -5.82 3.94
C ALA A 295 -27.07 -4.86 2.87
N VAL A 296 -27.98 -3.94 3.23
CA VAL A 296 -28.44 -2.87 2.33
C VAL A 296 -27.28 -1.95 1.92
N GLY A 297 -26.51 -1.42 2.88
CA GLY A 297 -25.36 -0.55 2.57
C GLY A 297 -24.26 -1.24 1.75
N MET A 298 -24.05 -2.55 1.94
CA MET A 298 -23.15 -3.33 1.08
C MET A 298 -23.66 -3.47 -0.37
N GLN A 299 -24.98 -3.50 -0.59
CA GLN A 299 -25.57 -3.48 -1.93
C GLN A 299 -25.43 -2.10 -2.57
N GLU A 300 -25.78 -1.03 -1.86
CA GLU A 300 -25.66 0.35 -2.34
C GLU A 300 -24.21 0.70 -2.74
N LEU A 301 -23.23 0.26 -1.94
CA LEU A 301 -21.80 0.42 -2.21
C LEU A 301 -21.33 -0.46 -3.39
N ALA A 302 -21.88 -1.65 -3.58
CA ALA A 302 -21.61 -2.48 -4.76
C ALA A 302 -22.20 -1.87 -6.04
N ASP A 303 -23.40 -1.29 -5.95
CA ASP A 303 -24.06 -0.56 -7.05
C ASP A 303 -23.28 0.72 -7.40
N GLU A 304 -22.70 1.41 -6.42
CA GLU A 304 -21.77 2.54 -6.67
C GLU A 304 -20.50 2.07 -7.38
N ILE A 305 -19.82 1.03 -6.89
CA ILE A 305 -18.65 0.45 -7.56
C ILE A 305 -18.99 0.05 -9.01
N TYR A 306 -20.17 -0.52 -9.25
CA TYR A 306 -20.64 -0.82 -10.61
C TYR A 306 -20.85 0.44 -11.46
N ARG A 307 -21.45 1.50 -10.90
CA ARG A 307 -21.62 2.80 -11.59
C ARG A 307 -20.28 3.49 -11.88
N SER A 308 -19.32 3.50 -10.95
CA SER A 308 -17.96 3.98 -11.22
C SER A 308 -17.23 3.15 -12.29
N LEU A 309 -17.50 1.84 -12.36
CA LEU A 309 -16.91 0.93 -13.37
C LEU A 309 -17.59 0.99 -14.75
N THR A 310 -18.76 1.61 -14.91
CA THR A 310 -19.52 1.64 -16.16
C THR A 310 -19.81 3.06 -16.68
N GLY A 311 -20.06 4.03 -15.79
CA GLY A 311 -20.26 5.44 -16.14
C GLY A 311 -19.05 6.09 -16.84
N ALA A 312 -17.84 5.56 -16.57
CA ALA A 312 -16.61 5.93 -17.27
C ALA A 312 -16.59 5.52 -18.76
N GLU A 313 -17.52 4.67 -19.22
CA GLU A 313 -17.65 4.26 -20.63
C GLU A 313 -18.73 5.09 -21.38
N THR A 314 -19.56 5.87 -20.67
CA THR A 314 -20.66 6.66 -21.26
C THR A 314 -20.31 8.11 -21.64
N THR A 315 -19.15 8.64 -21.25
CA THR A 315 -18.72 9.97 -21.72
C THR A 315 -18.20 9.89 -23.16
N SER A 316 -19.04 10.29 -24.12
CA SER A 316 -18.66 10.44 -25.53
C SER A 316 -17.72 11.64 -25.73
N VAL A 317 -16.42 11.45 -25.48
CA VAL A 317 -15.40 12.48 -25.65
C VAL A 317 -15.26 12.84 -27.15
N PRO A 318 -15.20 14.14 -27.52
CA PRO A 318 -14.89 14.56 -28.88
C PRO A 318 -13.54 14.01 -29.38
N VAL A 319 -13.34 13.97 -30.69
CA VAL A 319 -12.13 13.36 -31.31
C VAL A 319 -10.87 14.17 -30.98
N GLY A 320 -10.25 13.86 -29.83
CA GLY A 320 -9.05 14.53 -29.32
C GLY A 320 -8.35 13.69 -28.24
N ASP A 321 -7.14 13.22 -28.56
CA ASP A 321 -6.20 12.49 -27.68
C ASP A 321 -6.82 11.46 -26.71
N SER A 322 -7.38 10.39 -27.29
CA SER A 322 -7.89 9.21 -26.57
C SER A 322 -6.86 8.52 -25.65
N SER A 323 -5.56 8.79 -25.84
CA SER A 323 -4.50 8.15 -25.03
C SER A 323 -4.50 8.60 -23.57
N ASN A 324 -4.99 9.81 -23.27
CA ASN A 324 -5.06 10.32 -21.90
C ASN A 324 -6.22 9.70 -21.10
N VAL A 325 -7.40 9.55 -21.71
CA VAL A 325 -8.60 9.05 -21.04
C VAL A 325 -8.44 7.57 -20.64
N GLU A 326 -7.84 6.75 -21.51
CA GLU A 326 -7.58 5.34 -21.18
C GLU A 326 -6.72 5.18 -19.91
N TRP A 327 -5.69 6.01 -19.66
CA TRP A 327 -4.83 5.78 -18.49
C TRP A 327 -5.48 6.21 -17.17
N GLU A 328 -6.38 7.19 -17.17
CA GLU A 328 -7.15 7.57 -15.97
C GLU A 328 -8.19 6.49 -15.61
N MET A 329 -8.90 5.96 -16.60
CA MET A 329 -9.78 4.79 -16.42
C MET A 329 -9.01 3.58 -15.89
N ASN A 330 -7.85 3.26 -16.49
CA ASN A 330 -7.05 2.10 -16.08
C ASN A 330 -6.46 2.20 -14.66
N ARG A 331 -6.31 3.40 -14.09
CA ARG A 331 -5.66 3.57 -12.77
C ARG A 331 -6.54 3.12 -11.60
N HIS A 332 -7.86 3.22 -11.74
CA HIS A 332 -8.84 2.81 -10.71
C HIS A 332 -9.38 1.38 -10.94
N GLN A 333 -9.16 0.81 -12.12
CA GLN A 333 -9.65 -0.52 -12.53
C GLN A 333 -8.62 -1.65 -12.30
N GLN A 334 -7.78 -1.53 -11.27
CA GLN A 334 -6.66 -2.45 -11.06
C GLN A 334 -7.14 -3.84 -10.62
N PRO A 335 -6.58 -4.95 -11.18
CA PRO A 335 -6.88 -6.33 -10.77
C PRO A 335 -6.78 -6.61 -9.26
N ARG A 336 -5.90 -5.87 -8.55
CA ARG A 336 -5.77 -5.92 -7.09
C ARG A 336 -7.06 -5.51 -6.37
N VAL A 337 -7.66 -4.40 -6.79
CA VAL A 337 -8.88 -3.82 -6.20
C VAL A 337 -10.10 -4.66 -6.59
N LEU A 338 -10.23 -5.04 -7.86
CA LEU A 338 -11.33 -5.90 -8.32
C LEU A 338 -11.32 -7.28 -7.63
N ARG A 339 -10.15 -7.82 -7.28
CA ARG A 339 -10.02 -9.02 -6.43
C ARG A 339 -10.54 -8.80 -5.01
N VAL A 340 -10.32 -7.62 -4.41
CA VAL A 340 -10.88 -7.26 -3.10
C VAL A 340 -12.40 -7.29 -3.20
N VAL A 341 -12.99 -6.57 -4.15
CA VAL A 341 -14.45 -6.54 -4.39
C VAL A 341 -15.01 -7.97 -4.56
N LEU A 342 -14.43 -8.80 -5.43
CA LEU A 342 -14.84 -10.20 -5.61
C LEU A 342 -14.83 -11.02 -4.30
N ARG A 343 -13.76 -10.91 -3.50
CA ARG A 343 -13.65 -11.57 -2.19
C ARG A 343 -14.73 -11.06 -1.23
N CYS A 344 -15.01 -9.76 -1.21
CA CYS A 344 -15.99 -9.15 -0.32
C CYS A 344 -17.41 -9.58 -0.67
N LEU A 345 -17.81 -9.50 -1.95
CA LEU A 345 -19.09 -10.02 -2.45
C LEU A 345 -19.30 -11.47 -1.98
N ARG A 346 -18.32 -12.35 -2.26
CA ARG A 346 -18.38 -13.77 -1.93
C ARG A 346 -18.39 -14.06 -0.43
N ARG A 347 -17.73 -13.22 0.39
CA ARG A 347 -17.77 -13.32 1.86
C ARG A 347 -19.11 -12.83 2.45
N ALA A 348 -19.72 -11.82 1.84
CA ALA A 348 -21.04 -11.32 2.24
C ALA A 348 -22.19 -12.26 1.82
N GLY A 349 -21.98 -13.07 0.78
CA GLY A 349 -23.04 -13.79 0.06
C GLY A 349 -23.80 -12.89 -0.93
N LEU A 350 -23.28 -11.70 -1.22
CA LEU A 350 -23.96 -10.67 -2.01
C LEU A 350 -23.88 -10.99 -3.50
N LEU A 351 -25.01 -11.16 -4.18
CA LEU A 351 -25.07 -11.41 -5.62
C LEU A 351 -25.44 -10.13 -6.37
N HIS A 352 -24.45 -9.49 -7.00
CA HIS A 352 -24.66 -8.40 -7.96
C HIS A 352 -24.22 -8.87 -9.36
N PRO A 353 -25.15 -9.37 -10.21
CA PRO A 353 -24.81 -10.03 -11.47
C PRO A 353 -24.07 -9.13 -12.46
N GLN A 354 -24.46 -7.85 -12.55
CA GLN A 354 -23.90 -6.88 -13.48
C GLN A 354 -22.45 -6.53 -13.12
N LEU A 355 -22.16 -6.28 -11.84
CA LEU A 355 -20.80 -6.07 -11.34
C LEU A 355 -19.92 -7.31 -11.56
N LEU A 356 -20.44 -8.49 -11.25
CA LEU A 356 -19.71 -9.75 -11.48
C LEU A 356 -19.39 -9.95 -12.97
N ALA A 357 -20.35 -9.70 -13.87
CA ALA A 357 -20.15 -9.78 -15.32
C ALA A 357 -19.09 -8.76 -15.80
N THR A 358 -19.17 -7.50 -15.37
CA THR A 358 -18.18 -6.45 -15.70
C THR A 358 -16.78 -6.83 -15.22
N ILE A 359 -16.62 -7.38 -14.02
CA ILE A 359 -15.30 -7.80 -13.52
C ILE A 359 -14.79 -9.03 -14.29
N VAL A 360 -15.65 -10.01 -14.59
CA VAL A 360 -15.29 -11.22 -15.35
C VAL A 360 -14.90 -10.89 -16.79
N ASP A 361 -15.57 -9.94 -17.45
CA ASP A 361 -15.17 -9.49 -18.79
C ASP A 361 -13.82 -8.72 -18.74
N ARG A 362 -13.64 -7.78 -17.81
CA ARG A 362 -12.35 -7.11 -17.59
C ARG A 362 -11.21 -8.11 -17.33
N TYR A 363 -11.48 -9.21 -16.61
CA TYR A 363 -10.57 -10.34 -16.45
C TYR A 363 -10.31 -11.08 -17.78
N ARG A 364 -11.33 -11.42 -18.57
CA ARG A 364 -11.18 -12.12 -19.86
C ARG A 364 -10.40 -11.31 -20.90
N ARG A 365 -10.55 -9.96 -20.92
CA ARG A 365 -9.79 -9.06 -21.80
C ARG A 365 -8.29 -9.03 -21.46
N ARG A 366 -7.91 -9.13 -20.17
CA ARG A 366 -6.51 -9.02 -19.71
C ARG A 366 -6.17 -10.03 -18.58
N PRO A 367 -6.27 -11.35 -18.80
CA PRO A 367 -6.15 -12.35 -17.73
C PRO A 367 -4.73 -12.44 -17.15
N THR A 368 -3.73 -12.00 -17.91
CA THR A 368 -2.34 -12.00 -17.46
C THR A 368 -2.08 -10.96 -16.39
N SER A 369 -2.69 -9.77 -16.41
CA SER A 369 -2.43 -8.73 -15.41
C SER A 369 -2.92 -9.07 -13.99
N TRP A 370 -3.66 -10.17 -13.85
CA TRP A 370 -4.13 -10.69 -12.56
C TRP A 370 -3.08 -11.60 -11.93
N SER A 371 -2.80 -11.39 -10.64
CA SER A 371 -1.93 -12.27 -9.85
C SER A 371 -2.52 -13.68 -9.70
N ALA A 372 -1.73 -14.65 -9.25
CA ALA A 372 -2.22 -16.00 -8.96
C ALA A 372 -3.42 -15.99 -7.97
N GLN A 373 -3.33 -15.19 -6.90
CA GLN A 373 -4.44 -14.99 -5.96
C GLN A 373 -5.64 -14.27 -6.58
N GLY A 374 -5.44 -13.41 -7.58
CA GLY A 374 -6.52 -12.79 -8.36
C GLY A 374 -7.27 -13.82 -9.22
N ASN A 375 -6.52 -14.61 -9.98
CA ASN A 375 -7.02 -15.73 -10.77
C ASN A 375 -7.77 -16.77 -9.89
N ALA A 376 -7.28 -17.04 -8.69
CA ALA A 376 -7.93 -17.91 -7.72
C ALA A 376 -9.27 -17.37 -7.21
N GLU A 377 -9.36 -16.07 -6.91
CA GLU A 377 -10.63 -15.51 -6.42
C GLU A 377 -11.67 -15.38 -7.55
N VAL A 378 -11.26 -15.12 -8.79
CA VAL A 378 -12.15 -15.22 -9.97
C VAL A 378 -12.70 -16.64 -10.12
N LEU A 379 -11.86 -17.68 -9.98
CA LEU A 379 -12.31 -19.08 -10.01
C LEU A 379 -13.30 -19.40 -8.87
N ARG A 380 -13.01 -18.93 -7.64
CA ARG A 380 -13.87 -19.11 -6.46
C ARG A 380 -15.22 -18.44 -6.62
N CYS A 381 -15.26 -17.20 -7.09
CA CYS A 381 -16.53 -16.49 -7.32
C CYS A 381 -17.32 -17.15 -8.45
N ALA A 382 -16.68 -17.58 -9.53
CA ALA A 382 -17.36 -18.30 -10.60
C ALA A 382 -18.04 -19.60 -10.11
N ALA A 383 -17.35 -20.39 -9.29
CA ALA A 383 -17.90 -21.61 -8.70
C ALA A 383 -19.03 -21.33 -7.68
N PHE A 384 -18.83 -20.33 -6.81
CA PHE A 384 -19.74 -19.96 -5.73
C PHE A 384 -21.08 -19.39 -6.24
N TYR A 385 -21.04 -18.52 -7.24
CA TYR A 385 -22.25 -17.95 -7.87
C TYR A 385 -22.81 -18.81 -9.02
N GLY A 386 -22.22 -19.98 -9.28
CA GLY A 386 -22.69 -20.90 -10.32
C GLY A 386 -22.69 -20.30 -11.73
N LEU A 387 -21.62 -19.58 -12.10
CA LEU A 387 -21.52 -18.99 -13.44
C LEU A 387 -21.56 -20.09 -14.51
N CYS A 388 -22.52 -19.99 -15.42
CA CYS A 388 -22.75 -20.95 -16.51
C CYS A 388 -22.63 -20.25 -17.86
N GLY A 389 -21.48 -20.38 -18.54
CA GLY A 389 -21.24 -19.73 -19.82
C GLY A 389 -19.82 -19.91 -20.37
N PRO A 390 -19.50 -19.34 -21.55
CA PRO A 390 -18.16 -19.39 -22.15
C PRO A 390 -17.08 -18.74 -21.28
N GLU A 391 -17.46 -17.89 -20.33
CA GLU A 391 -16.60 -17.27 -19.31
C GLU A 391 -15.87 -18.35 -18.51
N VAL A 392 -16.57 -19.41 -18.10
CA VAL A 392 -16.00 -20.55 -17.36
C VAL A 392 -14.91 -21.24 -18.17
N SER A 393 -15.16 -21.41 -19.47
CA SER A 393 -14.21 -21.95 -20.43
C SER A 393 -12.90 -21.15 -20.40
N ASP A 394 -12.98 -19.82 -20.41
CA ASP A 394 -11.81 -18.95 -20.43
C ASP A 394 -11.12 -18.85 -19.06
N ILE A 395 -11.87 -18.77 -17.96
CA ILE A 395 -11.32 -18.83 -16.59
C ILE A 395 -10.52 -20.12 -16.39
N ALA A 396 -11.08 -21.29 -16.72
CA ALA A 396 -10.38 -22.57 -16.59
C ALA A 396 -9.10 -22.65 -17.45
N LYS A 397 -9.12 -22.07 -18.66
CA LYS A 397 -7.95 -21.96 -19.55
C LYS A 397 -6.86 -21.06 -18.96
N HIS A 398 -7.22 -19.93 -18.36
CA HIS A 398 -6.27 -18.95 -17.84
C HIS A 398 -5.66 -19.41 -16.51
N VAL A 399 -6.46 -19.92 -15.58
CA VAL A 399 -5.97 -20.55 -14.33
C VAL A 399 -5.10 -21.77 -14.65
N GLY A 400 -5.53 -22.65 -15.55
CA GLY A 400 -4.76 -23.84 -15.94
C GLY A 400 -3.39 -23.52 -16.53
N LYS A 401 -3.29 -22.44 -17.33
CA LYS A 401 -1.99 -21.92 -17.81
C LYS A 401 -1.11 -21.40 -16.68
N GLN A 402 -1.66 -20.64 -15.72
CA GLN A 402 -0.87 -20.19 -14.57
C GLN A 402 -0.45 -21.35 -13.65
N HIS A 403 -1.24 -22.45 -13.58
CA HIS A 403 -0.90 -23.62 -12.77
C HIS A 403 0.43 -24.25 -13.18
N GLN A 404 0.67 -24.36 -14.49
CA GLN A 404 1.94 -24.82 -15.07
C GLN A 404 3.14 -23.89 -14.76
N CYS A 405 2.88 -22.64 -14.37
CA CYS A 405 3.88 -21.64 -14.00
C CYS A 405 4.10 -21.52 -12.47
N GLY A 406 3.61 -22.47 -11.66
CA GLY A 406 3.86 -22.52 -10.21
C GLY A 406 2.81 -21.85 -9.32
N PHE A 407 1.57 -21.70 -9.80
CA PHE A 407 0.40 -21.17 -9.05
C PHE A 407 0.26 -21.74 -7.63
N GLY A 408 0.48 -23.06 -7.47
CA GLY A 408 0.40 -23.76 -6.18
C GLY A 408 1.36 -23.25 -5.10
N ARG A 409 2.38 -22.46 -5.46
CA ARG A 409 3.27 -21.78 -4.49
C ARG A 409 2.62 -20.57 -3.80
N HIS A 410 1.47 -20.12 -4.28
CA HIS A 410 0.83 -18.86 -3.88
C HIS A 410 -0.68 -18.97 -3.62
N VAL A 411 -1.27 -20.12 -3.95
CA VAL A 411 -2.69 -20.45 -3.82
C VAL A 411 -2.78 -21.92 -3.45
N ASP A 412 -3.61 -22.26 -2.45
CA ASP A 412 -3.89 -23.64 -2.11
C ASP A 412 -4.47 -24.42 -3.32
N ALA A 413 -3.82 -25.55 -3.62
CA ALA A 413 -4.19 -26.42 -4.71
C ALA A 413 -5.47 -27.23 -4.42
N ALA A 414 -5.77 -27.55 -3.15
CA ALA A 414 -7.00 -28.26 -2.76
C ALA A 414 -8.25 -27.41 -3.04
N HIS A 415 -8.31 -26.17 -2.54
CA HIS A 415 -9.35 -25.21 -2.91
C HIS A 415 -9.43 -24.99 -4.42
N THR A 416 -8.29 -24.91 -5.13
CA THR A 416 -8.29 -24.73 -6.59
C THR A 416 -8.94 -25.92 -7.30
N PHE A 417 -8.62 -27.14 -6.87
CA PHE A 417 -9.19 -28.40 -7.35
C PHE A 417 -10.71 -28.49 -7.09
N VAL A 418 -11.18 -28.19 -5.88
CA VAL A 418 -12.62 -28.24 -5.53
C VAL A 418 -13.43 -27.24 -6.38
N ASN A 419 -12.97 -25.98 -6.49
CA ASN A 419 -13.66 -24.99 -7.32
C ASN A 419 -13.67 -25.37 -8.82
N ALA A 420 -12.60 -25.99 -9.32
CA ALA A 420 -12.56 -26.51 -10.69
C ALA A 420 -13.50 -27.72 -10.90
N CYS A 421 -13.71 -28.55 -9.88
CA CYS A 421 -14.69 -29.64 -9.92
C CYS A 421 -16.12 -29.11 -9.95
N VAL A 422 -16.44 -28.14 -9.09
CA VAL A 422 -17.76 -27.47 -9.05
C VAL A 422 -18.08 -26.85 -10.42
N LEU A 423 -17.16 -26.07 -10.99
CA LEU A 423 -17.33 -25.49 -12.33
C LEU A 423 -17.45 -26.54 -13.45
N ALA A 424 -16.76 -27.69 -13.34
CA ALA A 424 -16.92 -28.77 -14.31
C ALA A 424 -18.32 -29.41 -14.27
N SER A 425 -18.94 -29.47 -13.08
CA SER A 425 -20.32 -29.97 -12.92
C SER A 425 -21.37 -28.95 -13.41
N GLN A 426 -21.14 -27.66 -13.17
CA GLN A 426 -22.02 -26.55 -13.58
C GLN A 426 -21.92 -26.23 -15.08
N SER A 427 -20.78 -26.48 -15.73
CA SER A 427 -20.57 -26.08 -17.12
C SER A 427 -21.49 -26.86 -18.09
N SER A 428 -22.39 -26.13 -18.74
CA SER A 428 -23.32 -26.63 -19.78
C SER A 428 -22.62 -26.97 -21.10
N ASP A 429 -21.65 -26.17 -21.51
CA ASP A 429 -20.79 -26.36 -22.68
C ASP A 429 -19.72 -27.45 -22.44
N GLU A 430 -19.67 -28.48 -23.30
CA GLU A 430 -18.66 -29.54 -23.19
C GLU A 430 -17.22 -29.03 -23.40
N ARG A 431 -17.01 -27.92 -24.13
CA ARG A 431 -15.67 -27.30 -24.28
C ARG A 431 -15.23 -26.65 -22.97
N GLY A 432 -16.15 -25.97 -22.26
CA GLY A 432 -15.96 -25.48 -20.89
C GLY A 432 -15.70 -26.63 -19.91
N ARG A 433 -16.56 -27.65 -19.91
CA ARG A 433 -16.44 -28.87 -19.11
C ARG A 433 -15.10 -29.58 -19.31
N ALA A 434 -14.66 -29.76 -20.56
CA ALA A 434 -13.38 -30.37 -20.90
C ALA A 434 -12.17 -29.53 -20.44
N ARG A 435 -12.25 -28.19 -20.49
CA ARG A 435 -11.22 -27.32 -19.90
C ARG A 435 -11.19 -27.41 -18.37
N CYS A 436 -12.35 -27.48 -17.72
CA CYS A 436 -12.44 -27.65 -16.27
C CYS A 436 -11.87 -29.00 -15.82
N ARG A 437 -12.19 -30.11 -16.52
CA ARG A 437 -11.56 -31.42 -16.27
C ARG A 437 -10.02 -31.36 -16.39
N ARG A 438 -9.48 -30.65 -17.39
CA ARG A 438 -8.01 -30.45 -17.52
C ARG A 438 -7.44 -29.64 -16.35
N LEU A 439 -8.16 -28.64 -15.83
CA LEU A 439 -7.75 -27.89 -14.64
C LEU A 439 -7.82 -28.77 -13.38
N VAL A 440 -8.86 -29.59 -13.20
CA VAL A 440 -8.97 -30.57 -12.10
C VAL A 440 -7.79 -31.54 -12.13
N ALA A 441 -7.47 -32.14 -13.28
CA ALA A 441 -6.33 -33.03 -13.42
C ALA A 441 -4.98 -32.32 -13.15
N ALA A 442 -4.82 -31.08 -13.61
CA ALA A 442 -3.62 -30.28 -13.36
C ALA A 442 -3.45 -29.90 -11.88
N ALA A 443 -4.55 -29.59 -11.18
CA ALA A 443 -4.54 -29.30 -9.75
C ALA A 443 -4.29 -30.57 -8.93
N LEU A 444 -4.98 -31.68 -9.23
CA LEU A 444 -4.82 -33.01 -8.62
C LEU A 444 -3.35 -33.47 -8.62
N ALA A 445 -2.63 -33.25 -9.72
CA ALA A 445 -1.20 -33.57 -9.83
C ALA A 445 -0.26 -32.68 -8.98
N ASN A 446 -0.80 -31.70 -8.23
CA ASN A 446 -0.07 -30.75 -7.39
C ASN A 446 -0.70 -30.56 -6.00
N VAL A 447 -1.61 -31.44 -5.53
CA VAL A 447 -2.12 -31.42 -4.15
C VAL A 447 -1.47 -32.51 -3.30
N ASP A 448 -0.70 -32.11 -2.29
CA ASP A 448 -0.17 -33.02 -1.28
C ASP A 448 -1.26 -33.38 -0.24
N GLY A 449 -1.96 -34.50 -0.46
CA GLY A 449 -2.92 -35.06 0.49
C GLY A 449 -4.35 -34.53 0.36
N ILE A 450 -5.08 -35.02 -0.64
CA ILE A 450 -6.53 -34.76 -0.80
C ILE A 450 -7.33 -35.65 0.15
N ASN A 451 -8.35 -35.10 0.83
CA ASN A 451 -9.27 -35.90 1.66
C ASN A 451 -10.21 -36.76 0.80
N ARG A 452 -10.80 -37.82 1.40
CA ARG A 452 -11.61 -38.80 0.65
C ARG A 452 -12.86 -38.20 -0.04
N ARG A 453 -13.44 -37.11 0.49
CA ARG A 453 -14.63 -36.44 -0.11
C ARG A 453 -14.26 -35.67 -1.37
N ASP A 454 -13.21 -34.87 -1.29
CA ASP A 454 -12.73 -34.07 -2.42
C ASP A 454 -12.19 -34.97 -3.54
N LEU A 455 -11.47 -36.05 -3.22
CA LEU A 455 -11.02 -37.00 -4.25
C LEU A 455 -12.21 -37.66 -4.98
N ALA A 456 -13.26 -38.07 -4.25
CA ALA A 456 -14.46 -38.64 -4.86
C ALA A 456 -15.16 -37.65 -5.82
N LEU A 457 -15.26 -36.37 -5.42
CA LEU A 457 -15.78 -35.30 -6.29
C LEU A 457 -14.93 -35.16 -7.57
N GLY A 458 -13.61 -35.21 -7.46
CA GLY A 458 -12.69 -35.20 -8.60
C GLY A 458 -12.86 -36.41 -9.53
N MET A 459 -13.01 -37.63 -8.96
CA MET A 459 -13.25 -38.85 -9.73
C MET A 459 -14.55 -38.79 -10.53
N MET A 460 -15.65 -38.32 -9.91
CA MET A 460 -16.93 -38.11 -10.59
C MET A 460 -16.81 -37.12 -11.77
N VAL A 461 -16.12 -36.00 -11.56
CA VAL A 461 -15.91 -34.96 -12.58
C VAL A 461 -15.03 -35.46 -13.74
N LEU A 462 -13.94 -36.16 -13.43
CA LEU A 462 -12.99 -36.72 -14.40
C LEU A 462 -13.53 -37.98 -15.11
N ARG A 463 -14.56 -38.63 -14.57
CA ARG A 463 -15.09 -39.95 -15.00
C ARG A 463 -14.03 -41.06 -14.97
N LEU A 464 -13.25 -41.12 -13.88
CA LEU A 464 -12.28 -42.21 -13.66
C LEU A 464 -13.00 -43.50 -13.27
N SER A 465 -12.49 -44.66 -13.71
CA SER A 465 -12.98 -45.97 -13.25
C SER A 465 -12.53 -46.25 -11.81
N PRO A 466 -13.16 -47.20 -11.10
CA PRO A 466 -12.74 -47.63 -9.77
C PRO A 466 -11.27 -48.05 -9.71
N ASP A 467 -10.72 -48.66 -10.76
CA ASP A 467 -9.35 -49.19 -10.80
C ASP A 467 -8.29 -48.08 -10.76
N GLY A 468 -8.63 -46.89 -11.26
CA GLY A 468 -7.79 -45.68 -11.18
C GLY A 468 -7.63 -45.14 -9.77
N TYR A 469 -8.52 -45.50 -8.83
CA TYR A 469 -8.45 -45.12 -7.42
C TYR A 469 -7.16 -45.63 -6.75
N SER A 470 -6.85 -46.91 -6.97
CA SER A 470 -5.73 -47.64 -6.36
C SER A 470 -4.34 -47.10 -6.68
N GLN A 471 -4.22 -46.20 -7.67
CA GLN A 471 -2.93 -45.65 -8.12
C GLN A 471 -2.70 -44.20 -7.63
N ILE A 472 -3.66 -43.59 -6.93
CA ILE A 472 -3.55 -42.21 -6.42
C ILE A 472 -3.13 -42.26 -4.93
N PRO A 473 -2.02 -41.60 -4.53
CA PRO A 473 -1.53 -41.67 -3.16
C PRO A 473 -2.43 -40.90 -2.18
N LEU A 474 -3.26 -41.63 -1.43
CA LEU A 474 -4.07 -41.12 -0.33
C LEU A 474 -3.25 -40.98 0.96
N ASN A 475 -3.19 -39.76 1.50
CA ASN A 475 -2.51 -39.47 2.77
C ASN A 475 -3.47 -39.72 3.96
N ASN A 476 -3.65 -40.98 4.36
CA ASN A 476 -4.45 -41.34 5.53
C ASN A 476 -3.78 -40.82 6.83
N ARG A 477 -4.17 -39.62 7.29
CA ARG A 477 -3.69 -39.00 8.54
C ARG A 477 -4.79 -38.77 9.59
N ASP A 478 -5.73 -39.72 9.69
CA ASP A 478 -6.74 -39.79 10.75
C ASP A 478 -6.73 -41.13 11.53
N GLU A 479 -5.81 -42.04 11.22
CA GLU A 479 -5.66 -43.33 11.89
C GLU A 479 -4.25 -43.43 12.51
N THR A 480 -4.07 -42.86 13.70
CA THR A 480 -2.86 -43.06 14.52
C THR A 480 -3.18 -43.73 15.84
N ARG A 481 -3.01 -45.06 15.89
CA ARG A 481 -2.56 -45.75 17.09
C ARG A 481 -1.58 -46.86 16.70
N ASP A 482 -0.46 -46.91 17.43
CA ASP A 482 0.55 -47.98 17.49
C ASP A 482 1.29 -48.41 16.19
N GLY A 483 2.44 -47.76 15.94
CA GLY A 483 3.71 -48.46 16.25
C GLY A 483 4.72 -48.83 15.14
N ARG A 484 5.98 -48.44 15.38
CA ARG A 484 7.28 -48.99 14.86
C ARG A 484 7.79 -48.45 13.50
N HIS A 485 9.07 -48.77 13.19
CA HIS A 485 9.98 -47.94 12.39
C HIS A 485 10.51 -48.56 11.08
N GLY A 486 10.49 -47.77 10.00
CA GLY A 486 11.52 -47.69 8.94
C GLY A 486 11.72 -48.88 7.98
N PRO A 487 12.70 -48.82 7.05
CA PRO A 487 13.52 -47.68 6.61
C PRO A 487 13.25 -47.27 5.14
N ALA A 488 14.12 -46.43 4.53
CA ALA A 488 13.88 -45.79 3.22
C ALA A 488 14.57 -46.48 2.00
N GLY A 489 14.04 -46.20 0.79
CA GLY A 489 14.60 -46.60 -0.52
C GLY A 489 14.40 -45.53 -1.61
N PRO A 490 15.12 -45.58 -2.76
CA PRO A 490 15.44 -44.37 -3.55
C PRO A 490 14.54 -44.06 -4.76
N GLN A 491 14.59 -42.79 -5.21
CA GLN A 491 13.95 -42.28 -6.43
C GLN A 491 14.85 -42.37 -7.68
N PRO A 492 14.26 -42.64 -8.85
CA PRO A 492 14.64 -42.05 -10.15
C PRO A 492 13.56 -41.04 -10.61
N GLY A 493 13.76 -40.15 -11.59
CA GLY A 493 14.94 -39.82 -12.39
C GLY A 493 14.53 -38.84 -13.50
N ARG A 494 15.21 -37.68 -13.63
CA ARG A 494 14.70 -36.53 -14.41
C ARG A 494 15.37 -36.39 -15.79
N ALA A 495 14.60 -36.56 -16.87
CA ALA A 495 15.07 -36.39 -18.25
C ALA A 495 14.62 -35.05 -18.90
N LYS A 496 15.38 -34.57 -19.90
CA LYS A 496 15.20 -33.28 -20.60
C LYS A 496 14.85 -33.48 -22.09
N ARG A 497 14.24 -32.48 -22.73
CA ARG A 497 14.45 -32.14 -24.16
C ARG A 497 14.11 -30.66 -24.45
N ALA A 498 14.71 -30.11 -25.51
CA ALA A 498 14.55 -28.76 -26.07
C ALA A 498 14.57 -28.88 -27.63
N ALA A 499 14.58 -27.86 -28.50
CA ALA A 499 14.79 -26.39 -28.42
C ALA A 499 14.26 -25.66 -29.71
N GLY A 500 14.43 -24.32 -29.81
CA GLY A 500 14.48 -23.56 -31.08
C GLY A 500 13.31 -22.57 -31.36
N VAL A 501 13.42 -21.49 -32.16
CA VAL A 501 14.54 -20.79 -32.87
C VAL A 501 14.12 -19.30 -33.16
N ALA A 502 15.04 -18.30 -33.06
CA ALA A 502 15.16 -16.92 -33.67
C ALA A 502 13.91 -16.02 -34.00
N GLU A 503 13.89 -14.68 -34.17
CA GLU A 503 14.69 -13.44 -33.90
C GLU A 503 13.72 -12.21 -34.09
N HIS A 504 13.97 -10.89 -34.33
CA HIS A 504 15.11 -9.97 -34.57
C HIS A 504 14.71 -8.48 -34.25
N ALA A 505 15.64 -7.50 -34.41
CA ALA A 505 15.41 -6.03 -34.58
C ALA A 505 14.74 -5.23 -33.40
N GLY A 506 14.60 -3.89 -33.37
CA GLY A 506 15.04 -2.74 -34.21
C GLY A 506 13.86 -1.79 -34.60
N GLY A 507 13.90 -0.43 -34.54
CA GLY A 507 14.89 0.54 -34.00
C GLY A 507 14.46 2.04 -34.16
N ARG A 508 15.27 2.99 -33.65
CA ARG A 508 15.13 4.49 -33.65
C ARG A 508 14.01 5.14 -32.79
N ARG A 509 14.16 6.46 -32.51
CA ARG A 509 13.52 7.25 -31.40
C ARG A 509 12.96 8.62 -31.83
N ARG A 510 11.96 9.16 -31.09
CA ARG A 510 11.87 10.59 -30.66
C ARG A 510 10.96 10.73 -29.39
N ARG A 511 10.78 11.94 -28.83
CA ARG A 511 10.52 12.19 -27.38
C ARG A 511 9.19 12.92 -27.05
N ARG A 512 8.57 12.54 -25.91
CA ARG A 512 7.87 13.35 -24.84
C ARG A 512 6.92 14.51 -25.23
N PRO A 513 5.79 14.71 -24.51
CA PRO A 513 5.84 15.12 -23.08
C PRO A 513 4.76 14.57 -22.13
N ALA A 514 5.12 14.42 -20.85
CA ALA A 514 4.19 14.18 -19.74
C ALA A 514 4.75 14.89 -18.48
N HIS A 515 4.21 16.08 -18.15
CA HIS A 515 4.86 17.01 -17.21
C HIS A 515 3.88 17.66 -16.18
N ALA A 516 2.59 17.31 -16.19
CA ALA A 516 1.58 17.91 -15.32
C ALA A 516 1.55 17.29 -13.91
N VAL A 517 1.09 16.04 -13.77
CA VAL A 517 0.79 15.39 -12.47
C VAL A 517 2.00 15.34 -11.53
N GLN A 518 3.20 15.09 -12.05
CA GLN A 518 4.43 15.06 -11.21
C GLN A 518 4.80 16.44 -10.65
N LYS A 519 4.23 17.54 -11.17
CA LYS A 519 4.44 18.89 -10.64
C LYS A 519 3.78 19.06 -9.27
N GLN A 520 2.53 18.62 -9.09
CA GLN A 520 1.76 18.77 -7.83
C GLN A 520 2.42 18.04 -6.65
N MET A 521 2.66 16.72 -6.73
CA MET A 521 3.33 15.97 -5.65
C MET A 521 4.73 16.52 -5.33
N GLN A 522 5.46 17.04 -6.32
CA GLN A 522 6.71 17.74 -6.04
C GLN A 522 6.51 19.12 -5.41
N GLU A 523 5.39 19.81 -5.66
CA GLU A 523 5.12 21.14 -5.12
C GLU A 523 4.69 21.09 -3.66
N GLU A 524 3.94 20.06 -3.28
CA GLU A 524 3.56 19.79 -1.89
C GLU A 524 4.78 19.46 -1.01
N ALA A 525 5.59 18.48 -1.42
CA ALA A 525 6.87 18.18 -0.75
C ALA A 525 7.86 19.37 -0.81
N LYS A 526 7.76 20.27 -1.80
CA LYS A 526 8.50 21.55 -1.78
C LYS A 526 7.96 22.46 -0.67
N ARG A 527 6.64 22.66 -0.56
CA ARG A 527 5.99 23.51 0.46
C ARG A 527 6.39 23.08 1.87
N GLU A 528 6.28 21.81 2.22
CA GLU A 528 6.71 21.28 3.53
C GLU A 528 8.19 21.59 3.79
N SER A 529 9.07 21.22 2.86
CA SER A 529 10.52 21.47 2.99
C SER A 529 10.93 22.95 2.99
N ILE A 530 10.04 23.86 2.54
CA ILE A 530 10.20 25.31 2.63
C ILE A 530 9.75 25.81 4.00
N LEU A 531 8.69 25.26 4.59
CA LEU A 531 8.25 25.57 5.95
C LEU A 531 9.27 25.09 7.00
N GLU A 532 9.91 23.93 6.79
CA GLU A 532 11.02 23.46 7.62
C GLU A 532 12.26 24.36 7.50
N ALA A 533 12.70 24.65 6.27
CA ALA A 533 13.81 25.56 6.03
C ALA A 533 13.56 26.96 6.61
N ARG A 534 12.31 27.46 6.54
CA ARG A 534 11.84 28.70 7.17
C ARG A 534 11.98 28.65 8.69
N ARG A 535 11.51 27.58 9.34
CA ARG A 535 11.65 27.36 10.80
C ARG A 535 13.12 27.30 11.22
N MET A 536 13.98 26.61 10.46
CA MET A 536 15.42 26.54 10.73
C MET A 536 16.09 27.92 10.55
N ALA A 537 15.80 28.64 9.47
CA ALA A 537 16.33 29.98 9.24
C ALA A 537 15.95 30.96 10.37
N LEU A 538 14.69 30.98 10.80
CA LEU A 538 14.23 31.83 11.90
C LEU A 538 14.96 31.51 13.23
N ARG A 539 15.19 30.22 13.54
CA ARG A 539 16.02 29.81 14.71
C ARG A 539 17.49 30.26 14.63
N THR A 540 18.04 30.45 13.43
CA THR A 540 19.39 31.00 13.26
C THR A 540 19.45 32.52 13.30
N LEU A 541 18.33 33.21 13.02
CA LEU A 541 18.26 34.67 12.88
C LEU A 541 17.74 35.39 14.13
N LEU A 542 17.02 34.70 15.01
CA LEU A 542 16.43 35.25 16.24
C LEU A 542 17.14 34.72 17.49
N THR A 543 17.13 35.53 18.55
CA THR A 543 17.31 35.05 19.94
C THR A 543 16.07 34.27 20.40
N VAL A 544 16.19 33.50 21.49
CA VAL A 544 15.09 32.67 22.02
C VAL A 544 13.90 33.55 22.43
N GLU A 545 14.16 34.64 23.15
CA GLU A 545 13.15 35.61 23.61
C GLU A 545 12.39 36.26 22.44
N ALA A 546 13.13 36.69 21.39
CA ALA A 546 12.54 37.25 20.18
C ALA A 546 11.70 36.20 19.42
N GLN A 547 12.13 34.94 19.39
CA GLN A 547 11.34 33.84 18.83
C GLN A 547 10.07 33.57 19.64
N GLU A 548 10.12 33.64 20.96
CA GLU A 548 8.90 33.56 21.79
C GLU A 548 7.95 34.73 21.57
N ARG A 549 8.45 35.97 21.44
CA ARG A 549 7.60 37.13 21.11
C ARG A 549 6.92 36.93 19.75
N LEU A 550 7.63 36.42 18.76
CA LEU A 550 7.07 36.10 17.45
C LEU A 550 5.98 35.01 17.54
N ASN A 551 6.21 33.95 18.33
CA ASN A 551 5.20 32.91 18.59
C ASN A 551 3.97 33.47 19.32
N ARG A 552 4.15 34.31 20.35
CA ARG A 552 3.05 35.00 21.07
C ARG A 552 2.24 35.91 20.13
N ILE A 553 2.89 36.55 19.16
CA ILE A 553 2.20 37.33 18.10
C ILE A 553 1.46 36.41 17.13
N ALA A 554 2.04 35.25 16.75
CA ALA A 554 1.42 34.30 15.85
C ALA A 554 0.11 33.70 16.42
N MET A 555 0.06 33.46 17.74
CA MET A 555 -1.14 32.97 18.43
C MET A 555 -2.32 33.95 18.38
N VAL A 556 -2.07 35.26 18.30
CA VAL A 556 -3.13 36.28 18.38
C VAL A 556 -3.41 36.94 17.03
N LYS A 557 -2.40 37.10 16.15
CA LYS A 557 -2.49 37.77 14.83
C LYS A 557 -1.53 37.09 13.82
N PRO A 558 -1.84 35.87 13.34
CA PRO A 558 -0.93 35.05 12.53
C PRO A 558 -0.50 35.70 11.21
N GLU A 559 -1.32 36.58 10.63
CA GLU A 559 -0.99 37.34 9.42
C GLU A 559 0.15 38.33 9.69
N LYS A 560 0.18 38.93 10.89
CA LYS A 560 1.27 39.82 11.31
C LYS A 560 2.56 39.04 11.53
N ALA A 561 2.51 37.89 12.22
CA ALA A 561 3.67 37.03 12.37
C ALA A 561 4.23 36.59 11.00
N THR A 562 3.37 36.14 10.09
CA THR A 562 3.75 35.76 8.71
C THR A 562 4.42 36.91 7.95
N GLN A 563 3.93 38.15 8.10
CA GLN A 563 4.53 39.34 7.50
C GLN A 563 5.91 39.68 8.11
N ILE A 564 6.05 39.59 9.43
CA ILE A 564 7.31 39.81 10.15
C ILE A 564 8.34 38.76 9.73
N GLU A 565 7.99 37.48 9.75
CA GLU A 565 8.84 36.39 9.26
C GLU A 565 9.30 36.61 7.81
N ASN A 566 8.39 36.96 6.90
CA ASN A 566 8.73 37.22 5.51
C ASN A 566 9.76 38.36 5.38
N PHE A 567 9.63 39.43 6.18
CA PHE A 567 10.57 40.54 6.21
C PHE A 567 11.93 40.15 6.82
N LEU A 568 11.94 39.39 7.91
CA LEU A 568 13.16 38.88 8.55
C LEU A 568 13.97 38.00 7.58
N LEU A 569 13.29 37.11 6.86
CA LEU A 569 13.92 36.25 5.85
C LEU A 569 14.47 37.09 4.68
N GLN A 570 13.69 38.03 4.15
CA GLN A 570 14.15 38.90 3.04
C GLN A 570 15.34 39.79 3.43
N THR A 571 15.35 40.34 4.65
CA THR A 571 16.49 41.15 5.12
C THR A 571 17.72 40.31 5.46
N ALA A 572 17.54 39.09 5.99
CA ALA A 572 18.65 38.15 6.19
C ALA A 572 19.32 37.76 4.86
N PHE A 573 18.54 37.37 3.85
CA PHE A 573 19.08 36.95 2.55
C PHE A 573 19.69 38.11 1.72
N LYS A 574 19.28 39.35 1.94
CA LYS A 574 19.85 40.54 1.26
C LYS A 574 20.98 41.23 2.03
N GLY A 575 21.00 41.12 3.36
CA GLY A 575 21.82 41.97 4.23
C GLY A 575 22.89 41.26 5.05
N GLY A 576 23.05 39.94 4.94
CA GLY A 576 24.21 39.22 5.49
C GLY A 576 24.44 39.41 7.00
N ARG A 577 23.37 39.59 7.80
CA ARG A 577 23.44 39.83 9.25
C ARG A 577 24.30 38.75 9.94
N ARG A 578 25.41 39.18 10.57
CA ARG A 578 26.30 38.31 11.35
C ARG A 578 25.78 38.02 12.76
N ASN A 579 24.95 38.89 13.31
CA ASN A 579 24.41 38.77 14.66
C ASN A 579 22.94 38.34 14.62
N LYS A 580 22.49 37.64 15.67
CA LYS A 580 21.08 37.32 15.89
C LYS A 580 20.31 38.58 16.29
N MET A 581 19.08 38.69 15.84
CA MET A 581 18.17 39.77 16.22
C MET A 581 17.64 39.54 17.64
N GLU A 582 17.76 40.58 18.46
CA GLU A 582 17.30 40.62 19.85
C GLU A 582 15.84 41.07 19.97
N ASP A 583 15.22 40.84 21.13
CA ASP A 583 13.80 41.14 21.32
C ASP A 583 13.49 42.65 21.21
N ALA A 584 14.42 43.51 21.63
CA ALA A 584 14.32 44.96 21.48
C ALA A 584 14.33 45.40 20.00
N GLU A 585 15.23 44.84 19.18
CA GLU A 585 15.26 45.09 17.73
C GLU A 585 13.97 44.61 17.05
N LEU A 586 13.50 43.41 17.41
CA LEU A 586 12.27 42.84 16.87
C LEU A 586 11.05 43.71 17.25
N LYS A 587 10.99 44.20 18.48
CA LYS A 587 9.94 45.12 18.95
C LYS A 587 9.94 46.43 18.16
N HIS A 588 11.10 47.05 17.97
CA HIS A 588 11.22 48.27 17.17
C HIS A 588 10.79 48.04 15.70
N LEU A 589 11.16 46.90 15.12
CA LEU A 589 10.72 46.49 13.79
C LEU A 589 9.18 46.38 13.68
N ILE A 590 8.53 45.82 14.71
CA ILE A 590 7.07 45.70 14.78
C ILE A 590 6.41 47.08 14.86
N GLU A 591 6.95 47.98 15.68
CA GLU A 591 6.45 49.35 15.85
C GLU A 591 6.53 50.13 14.52
N VAL A 592 7.70 50.15 13.87
CA VAL A 592 7.87 50.72 12.51
C VAL A 592 6.91 50.06 11.52
N GLY A 593 6.79 48.72 11.53
CA GLY A 593 5.88 47.95 10.68
C GLY A 593 4.38 48.21 10.91
N THR A 594 4.00 48.87 12.01
CA THR A 594 2.64 49.40 12.21
C THR A 594 2.46 50.82 11.70
N MET A 595 3.51 51.65 11.73
CA MET A 595 3.48 53.04 11.22
C MET A 595 3.20 53.08 9.71
N TRP A 596 3.86 52.23 8.92
CA TRP A 596 3.65 52.11 7.46
C TRP A 596 2.21 51.76 7.07
N ARG A 597 1.45 51.10 7.96
CA ARG A 597 0.03 50.78 7.71
C ARG A 597 -0.90 51.97 7.91
N ARG A 598 -0.61 52.88 8.85
CA ARG A 598 -1.40 54.12 9.02
C ARG A 598 -1.27 55.03 7.80
N VAL A 599 -0.06 55.17 7.24
CA VAL A 599 0.19 55.99 6.04
C VAL A 599 -0.51 55.39 4.79
N LYS A 600 -0.48 54.07 4.61
CA LYS A 600 -1.22 53.42 3.50
C LYS A 600 -2.74 53.43 3.67
N ALA A 601 -3.27 53.35 4.89
CA ALA A 601 -4.71 53.48 5.13
C ALA A 601 -5.21 54.90 4.78
N ALA A 602 -4.44 55.94 5.12
CA ALA A 602 -4.78 57.32 4.81
C ALA A 602 -4.79 57.64 3.30
N THR A 603 -3.95 56.95 2.50
CA THR A 603 -3.84 57.19 1.05
C THR A 603 -4.87 56.43 0.20
N TRP A 604 -5.59 55.45 0.76
CA TRP A 604 -6.67 54.73 0.06
C TRP A 604 -8.06 55.35 0.21
N ILE A 605 -8.19 56.50 0.89
CA ILE A 605 -9.45 57.23 1.10
C ILE A 605 -9.54 58.46 0.15
N SER A 606 -8.60 58.60 -0.79
CA SER A 606 -8.48 59.83 -1.62
C SER A 606 -8.19 59.56 -3.10
N GLN A 607 -8.97 58.69 -3.73
CA GLN A 607 -9.26 58.78 -5.17
C GLN A 607 -10.79 58.70 -5.37
N PRO A 608 -11.41 59.68 -6.06
CA PRO A 608 -12.84 59.68 -6.33
C PRO A 608 -13.20 58.74 -7.51
N ASN A 609 -14.47 58.36 -7.60
CA ASN A 609 -14.99 57.61 -8.75
C ASN A 609 -14.88 58.42 -10.05
N ALA A 610 -14.39 57.76 -11.10
CA ALA A 610 -14.54 58.12 -12.52
C ALA A 610 -14.53 56.82 -13.34
#